data_AF-A0A450Y618-F1
#
_entry.id   AF-A0A450Y618-F1
#
_cell.length_a   1.000
_cell.length_b   1.000
_cell.length_c   1.000
_cell.angle_alpha   90.00
_cell.angle_beta   90.00
_cell.angle_gamma   90.00
#
_symmetry.space_group_name_H-M   'P 1'
#
loop_
_entity.id
_entity.type
_entity.pdbx_description
1 polymer ?
#
loop_
_entity_poly.entity_id
_entity_poly.type
_entity_poly.pdbx_seq_one_letter_code
_entity_poly.pdbx_strand_id
1 'polypeptide(L)' 'MQKKYIVRLTDEERSTLEALTKKGKAAAYKIKHANVLLKVDANGPNWPDEKTAQSFSCNLDTVLNI' A
#
# COMPACT_ATOMS: atom_id res chain seq x y z
N MET A 1 -0.06 -7.29 -16.86
CA MET A 1 -1.20 -6.36 -16.92
C MET A 1 -0.68 -4.94 -16.78
N GLN A 2 -1.15 -3.98 -17.58
CA GLN A 2 -0.71 -2.58 -17.48
C GLN A 2 -1.34 -1.93 -16.24
N LYS A 3 -0.48 -1.55 -15.30
CA LYS A 3 -0.85 -0.69 -14.17
C LYS A 3 -1.40 0.63 -14.69
N LYS A 4 -2.62 1.01 -14.31
CA LYS A 4 -3.20 2.32 -14.66
C LYS A 4 -2.58 3.46 -13.88
N TYR A 5 -2.13 3.20 -12.65
CA TYR A 5 -1.61 4.22 -11.74
C TYR A 5 -0.29 3.79 -11.12
N ILE A 6 0.66 4.73 -11.04
CA ILE A 6 1.91 4.60 -10.30
C ILE A 6 1.70 5.35 -8.98
N VAL A 7 1.69 4.61 -7.87
CA VAL A 7 1.55 5.20 -6.54
C VAL A 7 2.83 5.99 -6.22
N ARG A 8 2.67 7.29 -5.99
CA ARG A 8 3.72 8.19 -5.49
C ARG A 8 3.19 8.92 -4.28
N LEU A 9 3.61 8.48 -3.11
CA LEU A 9 3.28 9.13 -1.85
C LEU A 9 4.25 10.28 -1.62
N THR A 10 3.70 11.38 -1.12
CA THR A 10 4.47 12.46 -0.49
C THR A 10 4.93 12.03 0.91
N ASP A 11 5.92 12.73 1.48
CA ASP A 11 6.41 12.44 2.83
C ASP A 11 5.31 12.59 3.90
N GLU A 12 4.38 13.54 3.71
CA GLU A 12 3.23 13.73 4.62
C GLU A 12 2.24 12.56 4.55
N GLU A 13 1.92 12.08 3.33
CA GLU A 13 1.06 10.91 3.15
C GLU A 13 1.71 9.65 3.70
N ARG A 14 3.00 9.45 3.43
CA ARG A 14 3.78 8.33 3.97
C ARG A 14 3.76 8.33 5.49
N SER A 15 4.07 9.47 6.11
CA SER A 15 4.07 9.61 7.57
C SER A 15 2.69 9.36 8.18
N THR A 16 1.63 9.82 7.51
CA THR A 16 0.24 9.56 7.92
C THR A 16 -0.11 8.07 7.86
N LEU A 17 0.26 7.40 6.77
CA LEU A 17 0.04 5.95 6.61
C LEU A 17 0.86 5.15 7.63
N GLU A 18 2.12 5.51 7.88
CA GLU A 18 2.96 4.87 8.90
C GLU A 18 2.41 5.09 10.32
N ALA A 19 1.89 6.28 10.61
CA ALA A 19 1.21 6.54 11.88
C ALA A 19 -0.05 5.69 12.02
N LEU A 20 -0.78 5.47 10.93
CA LEU A 20 -1.97 4.62 10.89
C LEU A 20 -1.63 3.15 11.16
N THR A 21 -0.53 2.64 10.58
CA THR A 21 -0.09 1.25 10.80
C THR A 21 0.47 1.05 12.21
N LYS A 22 1.16 2.04 12.77
CA LYS A 22 1.72 1.98 14.13
C LYS A 22 0.69 2.15 15.24
N LYS A 23 -0.31 3.02 15.08
CA LYS A 23 -1.30 3.28 16.14
C LYS A 23 -2.20 2.09 16.44
N GLY A 24 -2.40 1.15 15.51
CA GLY A 24 -3.25 -0.04 15.69
C GLY A 24 -4.73 0.24 15.99
N LYS A 25 -5.16 1.51 16.07
CA LYS A 25 -6.52 1.94 16.41
C LYS A 25 -7.46 2.06 15.21
N ALA A 26 -7.01 1.69 14.01
CA ALA A 26 -7.83 1.70 12.80
C ALA A 26 -8.34 0.29 12.47
N ALA A 27 -9.44 0.21 11.72
CA ALA A 27 -9.95 -1.06 11.22
C ALA A 27 -8.84 -1.83 10.49
N ALA A 28 -8.78 -3.15 10.70
CA ALA A 28 -7.74 -4.01 10.13
C ALA A 28 -7.60 -3.86 8.61
N TYR A 29 -8.71 -3.65 7.89
CA TYR A 29 -8.68 -3.40 6.44
C TYR A 29 -7.95 -2.09 6.08
N LYS A 30 -8.10 -1.02 6.87
CA LYS A 30 -7.42 0.27 6.63
C LYS A 30 -5.92 0.14 6.86
N ILE A 31 -5.53 -0.55 7.92
CA ILE A 31 -4.11 -0.83 8.23
C ILE A 31 -3.50 -1.66 7.10
N LYS A 32 -4.21 -2.66 6.59
CA LYS A 32 -3.78 -3.48 5.46
C LYS A 32 -3.60 -2.64 4.18
N HIS A 33 -4.58 -1.80 3.82
CA HIS A 33 -4.46 -0.87 2.68
C HIS A 33 -3.30 0.11 2.84
N ALA A 34 -3.09 0.67 4.03
CA ALA A 34 -1.98 1.57 4.28
C ALA A 34 -0.62 0.89 4.09
N ASN A 35 -0.48 -0.35 4.56
CA ASN A 35 0.74 -1.13 4.33
C ASN A 35 0.95 -1.45 2.84
N VAL A 36 -0.11 -1.80 2.11
CA VAL A 36 -0.04 -2.05 0.66
C VAL A 36 0.46 -0.80 -0.06
N LEU A 37 -0.15 0.38 0.19
CA LEU A 37 0.26 1.67 -0.36
C LEU A 37 1.73 2.00 -0.09
N LEU A 38 2.17 1.83 1.16
CA LEU A 38 3.56 2.07 1.57
C LEU A 38 4.57 1.15 0.86
N LYS A 39 4.18 -0.07 0.47
CA LYS A 39 5.06 -1.02 -0.22
C LYS A 39 5.11 -0.82 -1.73
N VAL A 40 3.99 -0.45 -2.36
CA VAL A 40 3.92 -0.17 -3.81
C VAL A 40 4.38 1.24 -4.18
N ASP A 41 4.61 2.10 -3.18
CA ASP A 41 5.11 3.46 -3.39
C ASP A 41 6.41 3.47 -4.21
N ALA A 42 6.37 4.22 -5.31
CA ALA A 42 7.47 4.34 -6.26
C ALA A 42 8.65 5.14 -5.69
N ASN A 43 8.39 6.03 -4.74
CA ASN A 43 9.44 6.75 -3.99
C ASN A 43 10.01 5.92 -2.83
N GLY A 44 9.51 4.70 -2.66
CA GLY A 44 9.82 3.80 -1.56
C GLY A 44 10.31 2.45 -2.06
N PRO A 45 9.83 1.34 -1.48
CA PRO A 45 10.26 0.00 -1.86
C PRO A 45 9.92 -0.39 -3.30
N ASN A 46 8.95 0.30 -3.93
CA ASN A 46 8.47 0.08 -5.28
C ASN A 46 8.22 -1.41 -5.58
N TRP A 47 7.54 -2.11 -4.67
CA TRP A 47 7.27 -3.53 -4.83
C TRP A 47 6.35 -3.80 -6.02
N PRO A 48 6.60 -4.87 -6.78
CA PRO A 48 5.66 -5.32 -7.80
C PRO A 48 4.35 -5.76 -7.15
N ASP A 49 3.23 -5.48 -7.83
CA ASP A 49 1.88 -5.70 -7.28
C ASP A 49 1.64 -7.15 -6.88
N GLU A 50 2.18 -8.08 -7.66
CA GLU A 50 2.12 -9.52 -7.37
C GLU A 50 2.76 -9.87 -6.04
N LYS A 51 3.95 -9.31 -5.77
CA LYS A 51 4.66 -9.53 -4.49
C LYS A 51 3.92 -8.90 -3.33
N THR A 52 3.32 -7.73 -3.53
CA THR A 52 2.53 -7.05 -2.51
C THR A 52 1.25 -7.82 -2.21
N ALA A 53 0.50 -8.22 -3.24
CA ALA A 53 -0.72 -9.02 -3.10
C ALA A 53 -0.44 -10.33 -2.36
N GLN A 54 0.65 -11.02 -2.72
CA GLN A 54 1.10 -12.24 -2.03
C GLN A 54 1.48 -11.98 -0.57
N SER A 55 2.24 -10.92 -0.29
CA SER A 55 2.69 -10.60 1.09
C SER A 55 1.55 -10.21 2.03
N PHE A 56 0.50 -9.59 1.50
CA PHE A 56 -0.65 -9.15 2.31
C PHE A 56 -1.86 -10.06 2.20
N SER A 57 -1.78 -11.18 1.47
CA SER A 57 -2.91 -12.06 1.17
C SER A 57 -4.11 -11.25 0.64
N CYS A 58 -3.86 -10.37 -0.35
CA CYS A 58 -4.87 -9.61 -1.08
C CYS A 58 -5.07 -10.22 -2.46
N ASN A 59 -6.20 -9.94 -3.10
CA ASN A 59 -6.30 -10.14 -4.53
C ASN A 59 -5.43 -9.09 -5.25
N LEU A 60 -4.84 -9.46 -6.40
CA LEU A 60 -4.10 -8.56 -7.26
C LEU A 60 -4.95 -7.37 -7.70
N ASP A 61 -6.24 -7.59 -7.97
CA ASP A 61 -7.21 -6.53 -8.26
C ASP A 61 -7.28 -5.47 -7.16
N THR A 62 -7.15 -5.88 -5.89
CA THR A 62 -7.12 -4.94 -4.77
C THR A 62 -5.91 -4.04 -4.83
N VAL A 63 -4.79 -4.50 -5.41
CA VAL A 63 -3.56 -3.70 -5.56
C VAL A 63 -3.57 -2.87 -6.85
N LEU A 64 -4.21 -3.39 -7.90
CA LEU A 64 -4.33 -2.71 -9.19
C LEU A 64 -5.41 -1.63 -9.24
N ASN A 65 -6.42 -1.73 -8.37
CA ASN A 65 -7.54 -0.78 -8.28
C ASN A 65 -7.34 0.25 -7.15
N ILE A 66 -6.09 0.47 -6.72
CA ILE A 66 -5.71 1.53 -5.78
C ILE A 66 -5.31 2.79 -6.55
#